data_AF-A0A6N6RZH8-F1
#
_entry.id   AF-A0A6N6RZH8-F1
#
_cell.length_a   1.000
_cell.length_b   1.000
_cell.length_c   1.000
_cell.angle_alpha   90.00
_cell.angle_beta   90.00
_cell.angle_gamma   90.00
#
_symmetry.space_group_name_H-M   'P 1'
#
loop_
_entity.id
_entity.type
_entity.pdbx_description
1 polymer ?
#
loop_
_entity_poly.entity_id
_entity_poly.type
_entity_poly.pdbx_seq_one_letter_code
_entity_poly.pdbx_strand_id
1 'polypeptide(L)'
;MPEHGTEITTAGNPVIRASAILASLLVYLLLCHPVPSMSENAASGVITVELKSKAGLVKIFLPDDISAGDTVSAAVALYPSGVTSEAMDGNLRILGGYVIETSFFNVPASQKSIKISVPRNSAGTKMKFTLRDASMKALDSASVPIGLSSAVRDEETPAPYDYQCPLIGQAGRTVEIKGPFDGDFATTDFKIGNKKANVIAESPRKLVFESPADVVGSVEVVL
;
A
#
# COMPACT_ATOMS: atom_id res chain seq x y z
N MET A 1 -49.66 -5.76 77.44
CA MET A 1 -50.72 -4.78 77.14
C MET A 1 -50.22 -3.85 76.04
N PRO A 2 -51.08 -3.47 75.08
CA PRO A 2 -50.78 -3.05 73.69
C PRO A 2 -50.46 -1.54 73.61
N GLU A 3 -49.96 -0.93 72.52
CA GLU A 3 -50.50 -0.66 71.16
C GLU A 3 -49.33 -0.15 70.26
N HIS A 4 -49.12 -0.59 69.01
CA HIS A 4 -49.77 -0.27 67.72
C HIS A 4 -49.23 0.98 66.97
N GLY A 5 -48.82 0.77 65.70
CA GLY A 5 -48.63 1.77 64.63
C GLY A 5 -47.16 2.17 64.35
N THR A 6 -46.62 2.26 63.13
CA THR A 6 -47.17 2.16 61.77
C THR A 6 -46.01 1.99 60.78
N GLU A 7 -46.23 1.21 59.73
CA GLU A 7 -45.37 1.00 58.56
C GLU A 7 -45.35 2.23 57.63
N ILE A 8 -44.19 2.63 57.12
CA ILE A 8 -44.09 3.40 55.87
C ILE A 8 -42.93 2.85 55.03
N THR A 9 -43.31 2.21 53.94
CA THR A 9 -42.44 1.81 52.83
C THR A 9 -42.06 3.04 52.00
N THR A 10 -40.79 3.19 51.61
CA THR A 10 -40.42 4.03 50.46
C THR A 10 -39.29 3.39 49.67
N ALA A 11 -39.62 2.98 48.46
CA ALA A 11 -38.70 2.55 47.42
C ALA A 11 -37.93 3.76 46.86
N GLY A 12 -36.64 3.57 46.53
CA GLY A 12 -35.80 4.61 45.94
C GLY A 12 -34.49 4.09 45.33
N ASN A 13 -34.62 3.47 44.16
CA ASN A 13 -33.67 3.27 43.04
C ASN A 13 -32.14 3.05 43.25
N PRO A 14 -31.58 1.99 42.62
CA PRO A 14 -30.14 1.81 42.43
C PRO A 14 -29.71 2.39 41.06
N VAL A 15 -29.17 3.61 41.02
CA VAL A 15 -28.57 4.13 39.77
C VAL A 15 -27.28 4.89 40.08
N ILE A 16 -26.19 4.19 40.43
CA ILE A 16 -24.83 4.68 40.16
C ILE A 16 -23.91 3.47 39.90
N ARG A 17 -24.00 2.90 38.71
CA ARG A 17 -22.96 2.01 38.13
C ARG A 17 -22.86 2.29 36.63
N ALA A 18 -22.23 3.39 36.23
CA ALA A 18 -21.80 3.60 34.84
C ALA A 18 -20.91 4.86 34.70
N SER A 19 -19.69 4.86 35.24
CA SER A 19 -18.76 5.97 34.94
C SER A 19 -17.28 5.57 34.79
N ALA A 20 -16.96 4.28 34.65
CA ALA A 20 -15.57 3.82 34.55
C ALA A 20 -15.24 3.04 33.25
N ILE A 21 -16.05 3.17 32.19
CA ILE A 21 -15.77 2.50 30.89
C ILE A 21 -15.60 3.51 29.75
N LEU A 22 -16.05 4.77 29.90
CA LEU A 22 -16.00 5.74 28.79
C LEU A 22 -14.62 6.37 28.53
N ALA A 23 -13.71 6.36 29.51
CA ALA A 23 -12.39 6.99 29.34
C ALA A 23 -11.37 6.12 28.58
N SER A 24 -11.59 4.80 28.50
CA SER A 24 -10.63 3.89 27.83
C SER A 24 -10.87 3.75 26.32
N LEU A 25 -12.01 4.22 25.80
CA LEU A 25 -12.32 4.19 24.37
C LEU A 25 -11.74 5.38 23.61
N LEU A 26 -11.51 6.51 24.30
CA LEU A 26 -11.00 7.74 23.67
C LEU A 26 -9.48 7.75 23.48
N VAL A 27 -8.73 6.90 24.20
CA VAL A 27 -7.29 6.70 24.00
C VAL A 27 -7.00 5.72 22.86
N TYR A 28 -7.97 4.89 22.47
CA TYR A 28 -7.81 3.89 21.40
C TYR A 28 -7.69 4.52 19.99
N LEU A 29 -8.09 5.78 19.83
CA LEU A 29 -8.07 6.47 18.54
C LEU A 29 -6.70 7.10 18.18
N LEU A 30 -5.70 7.03 19.06
CA LEU A 30 -4.41 7.73 18.88
C LEU A 30 -3.20 6.82 18.61
N LEU A 31 -3.36 5.50 18.52
CA LEU A 31 -2.25 4.57 18.21
C LEU A 31 -2.50 3.66 17.00
N CYS A 32 -3.59 3.86 16.26
CA CYS A 32 -3.70 3.34 14.91
C CYS A 32 -2.69 4.07 14.04
N HIS A 33 -1.54 3.45 13.82
CA HIS A 33 -0.65 3.85 12.75
C HIS A 33 -1.49 3.75 11.48
N PRO A 34 -1.57 4.79 10.64
CA PRO A 34 -2.29 4.69 9.39
C PRO A 34 -1.61 3.59 8.56
N VAL A 35 -2.19 2.40 8.55
CA VAL A 35 -1.97 1.47 7.44
C VAL A 35 -2.48 2.25 6.24
N PRO A 36 -1.65 2.53 5.22
CA PRO A 36 -2.12 3.24 4.05
C PRO A 36 -3.34 2.50 3.53
N SER A 37 -4.50 3.15 3.63
CA SER A 37 -5.78 2.63 3.20
C SER A 37 -5.81 2.70 1.69
N MET A 38 -5.00 1.88 1.04
CA MET A 38 -4.88 1.94 -0.40
C MET A 38 -6.14 1.30 -1.00
N SER A 39 -6.95 2.15 -1.63
CA SER A 39 -8.26 1.77 -2.15
C SER A 39 -8.15 0.66 -3.19
N GLU A 40 -8.94 -0.40 -2.98
CA GLU A 40 -9.03 -1.62 -3.78
C GLU A 40 -9.80 -1.47 -5.12
N ASN A 41 -9.67 -0.33 -5.79
CA ASN A 41 -10.11 -0.21 -7.20
C ASN A 41 -8.88 -0.31 -8.07
N ALA A 42 -8.93 -1.11 -9.14
CA ALA A 42 -7.86 -1.19 -10.14
C ALA A 42 -7.42 0.22 -10.53
N ALA A 43 -6.31 0.66 -9.95
CA ALA A 43 -5.80 1.99 -10.13
C ALA A 43 -5.28 2.08 -11.56
N SER A 44 -5.72 3.08 -12.32
CA SER A 44 -5.14 3.37 -13.63
C SER A 44 -3.62 3.42 -13.49
N GLY A 45 -2.91 2.70 -14.35
CA GLY A 45 -1.46 2.73 -14.39
C GLY A 45 -0.76 1.61 -13.61
N VAL A 46 -1.47 0.84 -12.76
CA VAL A 46 -0.87 -0.18 -11.87
C VAL A 46 -1.52 -1.55 -12.04
N ILE A 47 -0.69 -2.59 -12.11
CA ILE A 47 -1.08 -3.98 -11.88
C ILE A 47 -0.79 -4.32 -10.41
N THR A 48 -1.80 -4.84 -9.71
CA THR A 48 -1.63 -5.34 -8.33
C THR A 48 -1.45 -6.85 -8.34
N VAL A 49 -0.33 -7.32 -7.81
CA VAL A 49 -0.11 -8.74 -7.51
C VAL A 49 -0.48 -9.00 -6.06
N GLU A 50 -1.46 -9.87 -5.83
CA GLU A 50 -1.87 -10.30 -4.50
C GLU A 50 -1.38 -11.73 -4.24
N LEU A 51 -0.62 -11.91 -3.16
CA LEU A 51 -0.13 -13.21 -2.72
C LEU A 51 -0.67 -13.53 -1.33
N LYS A 52 -1.29 -14.69 -1.17
CA LYS A 52 -2.05 -15.06 0.02
C LYS A 52 -1.27 -15.99 0.94
N SER A 53 -1.54 -15.86 2.23
CA SER A 53 -1.06 -16.76 3.27
C SER A 53 -2.09 -16.86 4.39
N LYS A 54 -1.85 -17.75 5.36
CA LYS A 54 -2.67 -17.79 6.58
C LYS A 54 -2.51 -16.52 7.43
N ALA A 55 -1.33 -15.89 7.40
CA ALA A 55 -1.03 -14.68 8.15
C ALA A 55 -1.58 -13.41 7.50
N GLY A 56 -2.11 -13.47 6.27
CA GLY A 56 -2.67 -12.32 5.56
C GLY A 56 -2.21 -12.24 4.11
N LEU A 57 -2.25 -11.03 3.56
CA LEU A 57 -1.95 -10.75 2.16
C LEU A 57 -0.67 -9.93 2.01
N VAL A 58 0.10 -10.23 0.96
CA VAL A 58 1.16 -9.38 0.44
C VAL A 58 0.68 -8.82 -0.89
N LYS A 59 0.64 -7.49 -1.03
CA LYS A 59 0.32 -6.83 -2.30
C LYS A 59 1.56 -6.14 -2.86
N ILE A 60 1.78 -6.29 -4.16
CA ILE A 60 2.87 -5.66 -4.91
C ILE A 60 2.24 -4.80 -6.01
N PHE A 61 2.62 -3.53 -6.06
CA PHE A 61 2.06 -2.53 -6.97
C PHE A 61 3.06 -2.25 -8.07
N LEU A 62 2.81 -2.85 -9.23
CA LEU A 62 3.69 -2.82 -10.38
C LEU A 62 3.13 -1.83 -11.43
N PRO A 63 3.97 -1.12 -12.18
CA PRO A 63 3.50 -0.43 -13.38
C PRO A 63 2.78 -1.42 -14.32
N ASP A 64 1.68 -1.00 -14.95
CA ASP A 64 0.96 -1.87 -15.90
C ASP A 64 1.64 -2.04 -17.27
N ASP A 65 2.75 -1.32 -17.50
CA ASP A 65 3.45 -1.23 -18.78
C ASP A 65 4.86 -1.84 -18.73
N ILE A 66 5.11 -2.76 -17.78
CA ILE A 66 6.40 -3.45 -17.65
C ILE A 66 6.80 -4.10 -18.97
N SER A 67 8.00 -3.78 -19.43
CA SER A 67 8.57 -4.24 -20.68
C SER A 67 9.96 -4.82 -20.47
N ALA A 68 10.41 -5.69 -21.38
CA ALA A 68 11.74 -6.25 -21.32
C ALA A 68 12.82 -5.17 -21.47
N GLY A 69 13.84 -5.21 -20.62
CA GLY A 69 14.92 -4.22 -20.57
C GLY A 69 14.64 -3.03 -19.64
N ASP A 70 13.45 -2.92 -19.06
CA ASP A 70 13.15 -1.84 -18.13
C ASP A 70 13.87 -2.03 -16.79
N THR A 71 14.20 -0.92 -16.15
CA THR A 71 14.24 -0.85 -14.69
C THR A 71 12.89 -0.32 -14.23
N VAL A 72 12.26 -0.97 -13.26
CA VAL A 72 10.99 -0.53 -12.68
C VAL A 72 11.05 -0.61 -11.17
N SER A 73 10.26 0.24 -10.51
CA SER A 73 10.11 0.24 -9.06
C SER A 73 8.65 -0.01 -8.69
N ALA A 74 8.46 -0.74 -7.58
CA ALA A 74 7.16 -1.17 -7.11
C ALA A 74 7.06 -1.08 -5.59
N ALA A 75 5.93 -0.59 -5.08
CA ALA A 75 5.62 -0.65 -3.66
C ALA A 75 5.15 -2.04 -3.24
N VAL A 76 5.42 -2.39 -1.99
CA VAL A 76 4.99 -3.64 -1.36
C VAL A 76 4.25 -3.28 -0.07
N ALA A 77 3.06 -3.84 0.11
CA ALA A 77 2.24 -3.64 1.29
C ALA A 77 1.83 -4.98 1.92
N LEU A 78 1.85 -5.00 3.25
CA LEU A 78 1.46 -6.14 4.07
C LEU A 78 0.10 -5.86 4.71
N TYR A 79 -0.83 -6.79 4.54
CA TYR A 79 -2.16 -6.74 5.15
C TYR A 79 -2.31 -7.95 6.07
N PRO A 80 -1.90 -7.84 7.35
CA PRO A 80 -2.01 -8.93 8.31
C PRO A 80 -3.48 -9.30 8.55
N SER A 81 -3.75 -10.60 8.65
CA SER A 81 -5.06 -11.08 9.09
C SER A 81 -5.18 -11.00 10.61
N GLY A 82 -6.40 -11.08 11.15
CA GLY A 82 -6.66 -11.07 12.59
C GLY A 82 -7.74 -10.07 12.97
N VAL A 83 -8.39 -10.31 14.10
CA VAL A 83 -9.44 -9.43 14.64
C VAL A 83 -8.91 -8.56 15.77
N THR A 84 -7.91 -9.04 16.52
CA THR A 84 -7.28 -8.28 17.62
C THR A 84 -5.94 -7.69 17.18
N SER A 85 -5.49 -6.63 17.86
CA SER A 85 -4.19 -6.00 17.59
C SER A 85 -3.06 -7.00 17.71
N GLU A 86 -3.08 -7.83 18.76
CA GLU A 86 -2.02 -8.80 19.04
C GLU A 86 -1.93 -9.86 17.95
N ALA A 87 -3.08 -10.30 17.41
CA ALA A 87 -3.12 -11.23 16.30
C ALA A 87 -2.58 -10.58 15.02
N MET A 88 -2.98 -9.33 14.74
CA MET A 88 -2.50 -8.58 13.57
C MET A 88 -0.99 -8.30 13.67
N ASP A 89 -0.47 -7.91 14.82
CA ASP A 89 0.96 -7.63 15.04
C ASP A 89 1.79 -8.91 14.91
N GLY A 90 1.30 -10.02 15.48
CA GLY A 90 1.91 -11.34 15.32
C GLY A 90 1.96 -11.78 13.86
N ASN A 91 0.86 -11.60 13.13
CA ASN A 91 0.76 -11.92 11.72
C ASN A 91 1.58 -10.99 10.84
N LEU A 92 1.68 -9.70 11.17
CA LEU A 92 2.54 -8.73 10.47
C LEU A 92 4.01 -9.15 10.57
N ARG A 93 4.45 -9.58 11.76
CA ARG A 93 5.81 -10.12 11.94
C ARG A 93 6.03 -11.39 11.13
N ILE A 94 5.03 -12.26 11.02
CA ILE A 94 5.11 -13.46 10.17
C ILE A 94 5.22 -13.06 8.69
N LEU A 95 4.34 -12.19 8.20
CA LEU A 95 4.36 -11.68 6.82
C LEU A 95 5.71 -11.02 6.49
N GLY A 96 6.25 -10.21 7.41
CA GLY A 96 7.53 -9.54 7.23
C GLY A 96 8.74 -10.51 7.16
N GLY A 97 8.57 -11.74 7.63
CA GLY A 97 9.54 -12.83 7.53
C GLY A 97 9.42 -13.68 6.26
N TYR A 98 8.42 -13.43 5.41
CA TYR A 98 8.29 -14.11 4.13
C TYR A 98 9.22 -13.54 3.05
N VAL A 99 9.44 -14.32 2.00
CA VAL A 99 10.24 -13.95 0.83
C VAL A 99 9.34 -13.88 -0.39
N ILE A 100 9.48 -12.81 -1.16
CA ILE A 100 8.93 -12.68 -2.51
C ILE A 100 10.02 -13.16 -3.47
N GLU A 101 9.77 -14.30 -4.09
CA GLU A 101 10.62 -14.86 -5.14
C GLU A 101 10.05 -14.52 -6.52
N THR A 102 10.94 -14.11 -7.41
CA THR A 102 10.64 -13.99 -8.85
C THR A 102 11.64 -14.78 -9.67
N SER A 103 11.41 -14.86 -10.98
CA SER A 103 12.38 -15.40 -11.93
C SER A 103 13.71 -14.63 -11.98
N PHE A 104 13.78 -13.44 -11.37
CA PHE A 104 14.91 -12.52 -11.53
C PHE A 104 15.58 -12.14 -10.20
N PHE A 105 14.87 -12.21 -9.08
CA PHE A 105 15.37 -11.79 -7.77
C PHE A 105 14.55 -12.41 -6.63
N ASN A 106 15.12 -12.36 -5.42
CA ASN A 106 14.45 -12.67 -4.16
C ASN A 106 14.59 -11.50 -3.20
N VAL A 107 13.49 -11.10 -2.56
CA VAL A 107 13.47 -10.00 -1.58
C VAL A 107 12.57 -10.33 -0.40
N PRO A 108 12.88 -9.85 0.82
CA PRO A 108 11.97 -9.94 1.95
C PRO A 108 10.66 -9.20 1.66
N ALA A 109 9.52 -9.80 2.04
CA ALA A 109 8.22 -9.15 1.91
C ALA A 109 8.07 -7.91 2.82
N SER A 110 8.94 -7.76 3.83
CA SER A 110 9.03 -6.56 4.68
C SER A 110 9.67 -5.35 4.00
N GLN A 111 10.28 -5.50 2.83
CA GLN A 111 10.69 -4.32 2.04
C GLN A 111 9.44 -3.53 1.65
N LYS A 112 9.46 -2.20 1.84
CA LYS A 112 8.35 -1.32 1.45
C LYS A 112 8.31 -1.06 -0.06
N SER A 113 9.45 -1.23 -0.71
CA SER A 113 9.63 -1.01 -2.14
C SER A 113 10.69 -1.93 -2.69
N ILE A 114 10.57 -2.28 -3.97
CA ILE A 114 11.49 -3.15 -4.69
C ILE A 114 11.85 -2.50 -6.03
N LYS A 115 13.11 -2.67 -6.44
CA LYS A 115 13.58 -2.29 -7.77
C LYS A 115 13.85 -3.54 -8.59
N ILE A 116 13.35 -3.56 -9.82
CA ILE A 116 13.34 -4.72 -10.69
C ILE A 116 14.02 -4.33 -12.01
N SER A 117 15.13 -4.99 -12.33
CA SER A 117 15.72 -4.93 -13.67
C SER A 117 15.19 -6.10 -14.50
N VAL A 118 14.33 -5.80 -15.47
CA VAL A 118 13.67 -6.80 -16.31
C VAL A 118 14.64 -7.24 -17.42
N PRO A 119 15.04 -8.51 -17.50
CA PRO A 119 15.99 -8.94 -18.53
C PRO A 119 15.43 -8.79 -19.95
N ARG A 120 16.26 -8.31 -20.89
CA ARG A 120 15.87 -8.08 -22.30
C ARG A 120 15.36 -9.35 -23.00
N ASN A 121 15.85 -10.53 -22.60
CA ASN A 121 15.43 -11.83 -23.13
C ASN A 121 14.06 -12.32 -22.57
N SER A 122 13.41 -11.54 -21.71
CA SER A 122 12.09 -11.89 -21.14
C SER A 122 10.91 -11.30 -21.91
N ALA A 123 11.15 -10.71 -23.08
CA ALA A 123 10.11 -10.11 -23.93
C ALA A 123 9.01 -11.11 -24.30
N GLY A 124 7.74 -10.72 -24.08
CA GLY A 124 6.58 -11.56 -24.38
C GLY A 124 6.38 -12.75 -23.43
N THR A 125 7.15 -12.82 -22.34
CA THR A 125 7.00 -13.85 -21.30
C THR A 125 6.16 -13.35 -20.13
N LYS A 126 6.14 -14.09 -19.01
CA LYS A 126 5.47 -13.69 -17.77
C LYS A 126 6.46 -13.67 -16.62
N MET A 127 6.44 -12.61 -15.81
CA MET A 127 7.14 -12.54 -14.54
C MET A 127 6.31 -13.26 -13.47
N LYS A 128 6.79 -14.39 -12.96
CA LYS A 128 6.12 -15.12 -11.88
C LYS A 128 6.58 -14.58 -10.52
N PHE A 129 5.62 -14.24 -9.66
CA PHE A 129 5.84 -13.90 -8.25
C PHE A 129 5.39 -15.08 -7.40
N THR A 130 6.23 -15.51 -6.45
CA THR A 130 5.96 -16.61 -5.53
C THR A 130 6.21 -16.14 -4.11
N LEU A 131 5.22 -16.26 -3.23
CA LEU A 131 5.41 -16.00 -1.80
C LEU A 131 5.93 -17.27 -1.14
N ARG A 132 7.02 -17.16 -0.39
CA ARG A 132 7.63 -18.27 0.35
C ARG A 132 7.70 -17.98 1.83
N ASP A 133 7.49 -19.01 2.65
CA ASP A 133 7.72 -18.92 4.09
C ASP A 133 9.21 -19.02 4.45
N ALA A 134 9.53 -18.93 5.75
CA ALA A 134 10.90 -19.02 6.27
C ALA A 134 11.60 -20.37 5.97
N SER A 135 10.84 -21.42 5.63
CA SER A 135 11.38 -22.72 5.21
C SER A 135 11.56 -22.82 3.68
N MET A 136 11.38 -21.70 2.97
CA MET A 136 11.37 -21.60 1.51
C MET A 136 10.25 -22.39 0.82
N LYS A 137 9.23 -22.80 1.58
CA LYS A 137 8.05 -23.45 1.01
C LYS A 137 7.16 -22.41 0.33
N ALA A 138 6.75 -22.70 -0.91
CA ALA A 138 5.82 -21.86 -1.65
C ALA A 138 4.43 -21.88 -0.99
N LEU A 139 3.89 -20.69 -0.75
CA LEU A 139 2.55 -20.47 -0.18
C LEU A 139 1.53 -20.10 -1.25
N ASP A 140 1.90 -19.19 -2.17
CA ASP A 140 1.04 -18.71 -3.26
C ASP A 140 1.87 -18.18 -4.43
N SER A 141 1.25 -18.00 -5.60
CA SER A 141 1.91 -17.43 -6.78
C SER A 141 0.96 -16.70 -7.71
N ALA A 142 1.48 -15.65 -8.35
CA ALA A 142 0.80 -14.92 -9.42
C ALA A 142 1.78 -14.66 -10.58
N SER A 143 1.27 -14.21 -11.73
CA SER A 143 2.12 -13.88 -12.87
C SER A 143 1.63 -12.64 -13.59
N VAL A 144 2.59 -11.80 -13.99
CA VAL A 144 2.35 -10.54 -14.71
C VAL A 144 2.98 -10.65 -16.10
N PRO A 145 2.28 -10.26 -17.18
CA PRO A 145 2.86 -10.26 -18.51
C PRO A 145 4.03 -9.27 -18.60
N ILE A 146 5.06 -9.61 -19.37
CA ILE A 146 6.15 -8.72 -19.73
C ILE A 146 5.95 -8.29 -21.18
N GLY A 147 5.82 -6.99 -21.40
CA GLY A 147 5.73 -6.38 -22.72
C GLY A 147 6.96 -6.68 -23.58
N LEU A 148 6.82 -6.43 -24.89
CA LEU A 148 7.96 -6.48 -25.80
C LEU A 148 9.00 -5.43 -25.40
N SER A 149 10.25 -5.61 -25.81
CA SER A 149 11.30 -4.62 -25.54
C SER A 149 10.84 -3.25 -26.04
N SER A 150 10.84 -2.26 -25.15
CA SER A 150 10.70 -0.87 -25.57
C SER A 150 11.98 -0.46 -26.33
N ALA A 151 11.82 0.41 -27.33
CA ALA A 151 12.96 1.04 -27.98
C ALA A 151 13.80 1.76 -26.92
N VAL A 152 15.12 1.65 -27.01
CA VAL A 152 16.04 2.42 -26.18
C VAL A 152 15.75 3.89 -26.47
N ARG A 153 15.42 4.68 -25.43
CA ARG A 153 15.38 6.13 -25.57
C ARG A 153 16.81 6.60 -25.83
N ASP A 154 16.99 7.41 -26.87
CA ASP A 154 18.22 8.19 -27.03
C ASP A 154 18.42 9.04 -25.77
N GLU A 155 19.67 9.22 -25.32
CA GLU A 155 20.02 9.91 -24.07
C GLU A 155 19.80 11.44 -24.11
N GLU A 156 18.72 11.89 -24.73
CA GLU A 156 18.31 13.27 -24.61
C GLU A 156 17.81 13.53 -23.19
N THR A 157 18.29 14.63 -22.60
CA THR A 157 17.85 15.05 -21.27
C THR A 157 16.35 15.37 -21.32
N PRO A 158 15.52 14.75 -20.47
CA PRO A 158 14.10 15.05 -20.41
C PRO A 158 13.81 16.54 -20.27
N ALA A 159 12.88 17.05 -21.07
CA ALA A 159 12.35 18.39 -20.95
C ALA A 159 11.00 18.39 -20.22
N PRO A 160 10.59 19.50 -19.57
CA PRO A 160 9.32 19.55 -18.83
C PRO A 160 8.08 19.19 -19.67
N TYR A 161 8.08 19.47 -20.98
CA TYR A 161 6.97 19.15 -21.88
C TYR A 161 6.88 17.65 -22.26
N ASP A 162 7.88 16.84 -21.89
CA ASP A 162 7.84 15.39 -22.08
C ASP A 162 6.96 14.70 -21.03
N TYR A 163 6.57 15.42 -19.98
CA TYR A 163 5.70 14.94 -18.91
C TYR A 163 4.24 15.36 -19.15
N GLN A 164 3.34 14.41 -19.05
CA GLN A 164 1.89 14.60 -19.14
C GLN A 164 1.29 14.43 -17.76
N CYS A 165 1.10 15.57 -17.08
CA CYS A 165 0.40 15.63 -15.80
C CYS A 165 -1.11 15.66 -16.04
N PRO A 166 -1.91 14.88 -15.27
CA PRO A 166 -3.36 14.95 -15.37
C PRO A 166 -3.86 16.30 -14.84
N LEU A 167 -4.82 16.88 -15.53
CA LEU A 167 -5.42 18.16 -15.14
C LEU A 167 -6.23 18.07 -13.84
N ILE A 168 -6.72 16.87 -13.51
CA ILE A 168 -7.57 16.61 -12.35
C ILE A 168 -7.09 15.31 -11.69
N GLY A 169 -6.90 15.36 -10.38
CA GLY A 169 -6.67 14.18 -9.54
C GLY A 169 -7.69 14.16 -8.40
N GLN A 170 -8.10 12.96 -7.97
CA GLN A 170 -8.95 12.81 -6.80
C GLN A 170 -8.08 12.52 -5.56
N ALA A 171 -8.32 13.25 -4.47
CA ALA A 171 -7.64 13.05 -3.20
C ALA A 171 -7.80 11.60 -2.69
N GLY A 172 -6.71 11.00 -2.21
CA GLY A 172 -6.66 9.61 -1.74
C GLY A 172 -6.82 8.56 -2.86
N ARG A 173 -6.73 8.97 -4.13
CA ARG A 173 -6.74 8.05 -5.28
C ARG A 173 -5.40 8.04 -5.97
N THR A 174 -5.16 6.94 -6.67
CA THR A 174 -3.99 6.79 -7.51
C THR A 174 -4.09 7.66 -8.76
N VAL A 175 -2.96 8.25 -9.13
CA VAL A 175 -2.82 9.17 -10.25
C VAL A 175 -1.55 8.81 -11.01
N GLU A 176 -1.61 8.89 -12.34
CA GLU A 176 -0.52 8.57 -13.25
C GLU A 176 0.02 9.86 -13.88
N ILE A 177 1.34 9.99 -13.95
CA ILE A 177 2.05 10.96 -14.78
C ILE A 177 2.81 10.18 -15.83
N LYS A 178 2.54 10.45 -17.10
CA LYS A 178 3.31 9.85 -18.20
C LYS A 178 4.52 10.72 -18.49
N GLY A 179 5.64 10.10 -18.83
CA GLY A 179 6.84 10.85 -19.17
C GLY A 179 8.09 9.99 -19.09
N PRO A 180 9.25 10.57 -19.39
CA PRO A 180 10.52 9.92 -19.16
C PRO A 180 10.86 9.85 -17.67
N PHE A 181 10.99 8.63 -17.17
CA PHE A 181 11.52 8.34 -15.83
C PHE A 181 12.67 7.34 -15.94
N ASP A 182 13.46 7.18 -14.89
CA ASP A 182 14.53 6.18 -14.82
C ASP A 182 14.04 4.83 -14.28
N GLY A 183 12.82 4.79 -13.75
CA GLY A 183 12.20 3.60 -13.17
C GLY A 183 12.68 3.31 -11.74
N ASP A 184 13.38 4.25 -11.10
CA ASP A 184 13.86 4.17 -9.73
C ASP A 184 13.22 5.27 -8.88
N PHE A 185 12.01 5.04 -8.38
CA PHE A 185 11.33 6.09 -7.58
C PHE A 185 12.04 6.47 -6.27
N ALA A 186 13.13 5.79 -5.89
CA ALA A 186 13.98 6.23 -4.78
C ALA A 186 14.74 7.53 -5.10
N THR A 187 14.96 7.82 -6.39
CA THR A 187 15.58 9.07 -6.87
C THR A 187 14.55 10.15 -7.19
N THR A 188 13.27 9.80 -7.28
CA THR A 188 12.18 10.72 -7.62
C THR A 188 11.74 11.59 -6.42
N ASP A 189 11.99 12.91 -6.47
CA ASP A 189 11.51 13.89 -5.47
C ASP A 189 10.19 14.53 -5.90
N PHE A 190 9.12 13.73 -5.86
CA PHE A 190 7.80 14.16 -6.33
C PHE A 190 6.95 14.83 -5.24
N LYS A 191 6.42 16.03 -5.54
CA LYS A 191 5.58 16.82 -4.62
C LYS A 191 4.29 17.30 -5.27
N ILE A 192 3.24 17.38 -4.45
CA ILE A 192 1.93 17.94 -4.81
C ILE A 192 1.62 19.05 -3.82
N GLY A 193 1.54 20.28 -4.34
CA GLY A 193 1.68 21.48 -3.52
C GLY A 193 2.98 21.41 -2.72
N ASN A 194 2.88 21.55 -1.39
CA ASN A 194 4.03 21.53 -0.48
C ASN A 194 4.25 20.16 0.20
N LYS A 195 3.62 19.09 -0.30
CA LYS A 195 3.69 17.76 0.32
C LYS A 195 4.37 16.76 -0.59
N LYS A 196 5.27 15.95 0.00
CA LYS A 196 5.83 14.78 -0.68
C LYS A 196 4.70 13.80 -0.97
N ALA A 197 4.58 13.41 -2.23
CA ALA A 197 3.59 12.43 -2.65
C ALA A 197 4.12 11.01 -2.45
N ASN A 198 3.20 10.07 -2.22
CA ASN A 198 3.54 8.68 -2.03
C ASN A 198 3.61 7.98 -3.39
N VAL A 199 4.81 7.82 -3.95
CA VAL A 199 5.02 7.08 -5.20
C VAL A 199 4.84 5.59 -4.93
N ILE A 200 4.02 4.92 -5.75
CA ILE A 200 3.67 3.51 -5.57
C ILE A 200 4.25 2.61 -6.66
N ALA A 201 4.49 3.14 -7.85
CA ALA A 201 5.07 2.41 -8.98
C ALA A 201 5.75 3.39 -9.95
N GLU A 202 6.83 2.95 -10.59
CA GLU A 202 7.51 3.72 -11.63
C GLU A 202 8.09 2.79 -12.70
N SER A 203 7.92 3.17 -13.96
CA SER A 203 8.58 2.58 -15.12
C SER A 203 9.21 3.69 -15.96
N PRO A 204 10.05 3.39 -16.96
CA PRO A 204 10.69 4.44 -17.76
C PRO A 204 9.72 5.37 -18.50
N ARG A 205 8.42 5.02 -18.57
CA ARG A 205 7.39 5.75 -19.31
C ARG A 205 6.35 6.42 -18.43
N LYS A 206 6.34 6.14 -17.12
CA LYS A 206 5.39 6.76 -16.18
C LYS A 206 5.76 6.58 -14.72
N LEU A 207 5.20 7.47 -13.92
CA LEU A 207 5.16 7.40 -12.48
C LEU A 207 3.71 7.30 -12.03
N VAL A 208 3.46 6.46 -11.03
CA VAL A 208 2.15 6.30 -10.41
C VAL A 208 2.26 6.54 -8.92
N PHE A 209 1.38 7.37 -8.39
CA PHE A 209 1.41 7.82 -6.99
C PHE A 209 0.01 7.88 -6.39
N GLU A 210 -0.07 7.92 -5.06
CA GLU A 210 -1.31 8.22 -4.32
C GLU A 210 -1.41 9.72 -4.04
N SER A 211 -2.46 10.36 -4.56
CA SER A 211 -2.74 11.77 -4.30
C SER A 211 -3.03 11.98 -2.81
N PRO A 212 -2.40 12.95 -2.13
CA PRO A 212 -2.64 13.21 -0.71
C PRO A 212 -4.13 13.44 -0.42
N ALA A 213 -4.66 12.73 0.56
CA ALA A 213 -6.08 12.77 0.91
C ALA A 213 -6.56 14.14 1.44
N ASP A 214 -5.63 14.99 1.87
CA ASP A 214 -5.88 16.27 2.51
C ASP A 214 -5.48 17.49 1.66
N VAL A 215 -5.18 17.28 0.38
CA VAL A 215 -4.93 18.34 -0.59
C VAL A 215 -6.18 18.57 -1.44
N VAL A 216 -6.67 19.81 -1.46
CA VAL A 216 -7.89 20.21 -2.17
C VAL A 216 -7.65 21.53 -2.92
N GLY A 217 -8.23 21.64 -4.12
CA GLY A 217 -8.13 22.83 -4.97
C GLY A 217 -7.00 22.74 -6.00
N SER A 218 -6.75 23.85 -6.69
CA SER A 218 -5.65 23.97 -7.64
C SER A 218 -4.32 23.94 -6.90
N VAL A 219 -3.45 23.00 -7.29
CA VAL A 219 -2.11 22.84 -6.72
C VAL A 219 -1.07 22.65 -7.81
N GLU A 220 0.14 23.07 -7.51
CA GLU A 220 1.31 22.82 -8.36
C GLU A 220 1.81 21.39 -8.17
N VAL A 221 2.36 20.83 -9.24
CA VAL A 221 3.01 19.53 -9.24
C VAL A 221 4.48 19.77 -9.57
N VAL A 222 5.37 19.29 -8.70
CA VAL A 222 6.82 19.44 -8.85
C VAL A 222 7.44 18.05 -9.02
N LEU A 223 8.16 17.88 -10.12
CA LEU A 223 8.87 16.66 -10.55
C LEU A 223 10.38 16.92 -10.55
#